data_AF-A0A2E7AGB8-F1
#
_entry.id   AF-A0A2E7AGB8-F1
#
_cell.length_a   1.000
_cell.length_b   1.000
_cell.length_c   1.000
_cell.angle_alpha   90.00
_cell.angle_beta   90.00
_cell.angle_gamma   90.00
#
_symmetry.space_group_name_H-M   'P 1'
#
loop_
_entity.id
_entity.type
_entity.pdbx_description
1 polymer ?
#
loop_
_entity_poly.entity_id
_entity_poly.type
_entity_poly.pdbx_seq_one_letter_code
_entity_poly.pdbx_strand_id
1 'polypeptide(L)'
;MLTDPTQSKAFRESRHWQSPLLDFRLRVKQEEGQGPAWRSNSFSGNERNRLLMSASGRFIDRSLVSGIDCPEDGRSFAVLDYDQDGWLDIALASANAPRLRLFRNRMEELGAQGQVFRLKLVGGELSNRDAVGALVKVSTSKGHRVYRRSMGEGLSAQNSSSIRITLEEGENLQRLLVRWPSGGETILDSIPDGSYLELRE
;
A
#
# COMPACT_ATOMS: atom_id res chain seq x y z
N MET A 1 5.69 9.86 7.56
CA MET A 1 6.35 9.35 8.79
C MET A 1 6.83 10.46 9.71
N LEU A 2 7.88 11.23 9.40
CA LEU A 2 8.39 12.26 10.33
C LEU A 2 7.46 13.47 10.51
N THR A 3 6.57 13.69 9.56
CA THR A 3 5.55 14.75 9.59
C THR A 3 4.17 14.24 10.01
N ASP A 4 4.04 12.94 10.32
CA ASP A 4 2.77 12.36 10.75
C ASP A 4 2.49 12.75 12.21
N PRO A 5 1.44 13.53 12.50
CA PRO A 5 1.17 14.02 13.85
C PRO A 5 0.75 12.91 14.81
N THR A 6 0.29 11.75 14.31
CA THR A 6 -0.08 10.60 15.15
C THR A 6 1.14 9.91 15.76
N GLN A 7 2.32 10.10 15.17
CA GLN A 7 3.57 9.53 15.64
C GLN A 7 4.15 10.35 16.80
N SER A 8 4.73 9.64 17.77
CA SER A 8 5.33 10.27 18.95
C SER A 8 6.45 11.24 18.56
N LYS A 9 6.62 12.31 19.34
CA LYS A 9 7.72 13.27 19.13
C LYS A 9 9.09 12.56 19.16
N ALA A 10 9.26 11.62 20.09
CA ALA A 10 10.46 10.80 20.21
C ALA A 10 10.74 9.97 18.93
N PHE A 11 9.71 9.41 18.31
CA PHE A 11 9.84 8.73 17.01
C PHE A 11 10.25 9.72 15.92
N ARG A 12 9.55 10.85 15.77
CA ARG A 12 9.80 11.84 14.70
C ARG A 12 11.16 12.52 14.79
N GLU A 13 11.69 12.72 16.00
CA GLU A 13 12.98 13.37 16.24
C GLU A 13 14.13 12.38 16.52
N SER A 14 13.86 11.08 16.37
CA SER A 14 14.85 10.03 16.64
C SER A 14 16.10 10.18 15.79
N ARG A 15 17.27 10.08 16.43
CA ARG A 15 18.58 10.05 15.76
C ARG A 15 18.71 8.94 14.71
N HIS A 16 17.88 7.90 14.79
CA HIS A 16 17.87 6.81 13.81
C HIS A 16 17.50 7.32 12.40
N TRP A 17 16.70 8.37 12.28
CA TRP A 17 16.35 9.00 11.00
C TRP A 17 17.47 9.82 10.38
N GLN A 18 18.50 10.17 11.17
CA GLN A 18 19.68 10.92 10.70
C GLN A 18 20.78 9.99 10.18
N SER A 19 20.51 8.68 10.05
CA SER A 19 21.45 7.73 9.48
C SER A 19 21.77 8.04 8.02
N PRO A 20 23.02 7.93 7.57
CA PRO A 20 23.37 7.99 6.14
C PRO A 20 22.63 6.94 5.29
N LEU A 21 22.18 5.85 5.91
CA LEU A 21 21.34 4.81 5.29
C LEU A 21 19.88 5.24 5.10
N LEU A 22 19.49 6.42 5.56
CA LEU A 22 18.15 7.00 5.38
C LEU A 22 18.24 8.41 4.78
N ASP A 23 19.38 9.10 4.97
CA ASP A 23 19.75 10.34 4.27
C ASP A 23 20.31 10.03 2.87
N PHE A 24 19.46 9.47 2.01
CA PHE A 24 19.84 9.05 0.66
C PHE A 24 20.04 10.21 -0.33
N ARG A 25 20.53 11.40 0.04
CA ARG A 25 20.59 12.53 -0.93
C ARG A 25 21.59 12.23 -2.06
N LEU A 26 21.15 12.26 -3.33
CA LEU A 26 22.11 12.54 -4.42
C LEU A 26 22.59 13.96 -4.21
N ARG A 27 23.85 14.10 -3.86
CA ARG A 27 24.47 15.40 -3.62
C ARG A 27 25.15 15.83 -4.92
N VAL A 28 24.48 16.68 -5.72
CA VAL A 28 25.12 17.38 -6.85
C VAL A 28 25.60 18.74 -6.38
N LYS A 29 26.92 18.97 -6.40
CA LYS A 29 27.53 20.19 -5.84
C LYS A 29 27.03 21.37 -6.65
N GLN A 30 26.36 22.30 -6.00
CA GLN A 30 25.97 23.54 -6.63
C GLN A 30 27.21 24.45 -6.63
N GLU A 31 27.72 24.82 -7.81
CA GLU A 31 28.90 25.68 -7.93
C GLU A 31 28.59 27.16 -7.67
N GLU A 32 27.36 27.63 -7.96
CA GLU A 32 26.92 29.00 -7.67
C GLU A 32 25.43 29.10 -7.27
N GLY A 33 25.12 29.95 -6.28
CA GLY A 33 23.77 30.34 -5.87
C GLY A 33 23.55 30.46 -4.36
N GLN A 34 22.63 31.34 -3.92
CA GLN A 34 22.18 31.40 -2.53
C GLN A 34 21.15 30.29 -2.27
N GLY A 35 21.63 29.12 -1.83
CA GLY A 35 20.82 27.95 -1.52
C GLY A 35 21.65 26.83 -0.88
N PRO A 36 21.02 25.73 -0.42
CA PRO A 36 21.78 24.58 0.08
C PRO A 36 22.71 24.07 -1.02
N ALA A 37 23.97 23.74 -0.67
CA ALA A 37 25.07 23.39 -1.59
C ALA A 37 24.82 22.17 -2.50
N TRP A 38 23.63 21.56 -2.44
CA TRP A 38 23.27 20.34 -3.12
C TRP A 38 21.84 20.43 -3.65
N ARG A 39 21.64 20.29 -4.98
CA ARG A 39 20.31 20.15 -5.62
C ARG A 39 20.20 18.79 -6.31
N SER A 40 19.00 18.23 -6.36
CA SER A 40 18.70 17.08 -7.21
C SER A 40 17.82 17.58 -8.35
N ASN A 41 18.35 17.64 -9.57
CA ASN A 41 17.54 17.98 -10.73
C ASN A 41 16.57 16.84 -11.05
N SER A 42 15.39 17.18 -11.56
CA SER A 42 14.45 16.22 -12.12
C SER A 42 14.97 15.72 -13.48
N PHE A 43 14.95 14.42 -13.68
CA PHE A 43 15.16 13.74 -14.96
C PHE A 43 13.88 13.71 -15.81
N SER A 44 12.73 14.04 -15.22
CA SER A 44 11.40 13.95 -15.82
C SER A 44 10.71 15.31 -15.94
N GLY A 45 11.45 16.43 -15.92
CA GLY A 45 10.89 17.77 -16.11
C GLY A 45 9.88 18.20 -15.03
N ASN A 46 9.98 17.66 -13.81
CA ASN A 46 9.01 17.81 -12.73
C ASN A 46 7.60 17.35 -13.10
N GLU A 47 7.48 16.32 -13.94
CA GLU A 47 6.21 15.64 -14.19
C GLU A 47 5.60 15.15 -12.87
N ARG A 48 4.33 15.49 -12.64
CA ARG A 48 3.62 15.12 -11.41
C ARG A 48 3.09 13.70 -11.49
N ASN A 49 3.21 12.97 -10.38
CA ASN A 49 2.63 11.63 -10.27
C ASN A 49 1.11 11.66 -10.48
N ARG A 50 0.56 10.57 -11.02
CA ARG A 50 -0.87 10.41 -11.26
C ARG A 50 -1.46 9.25 -10.47
N LEU A 51 -2.58 9.50 -9.80
CA LEU A 51 -3.44 8.49 -9.17
C LEU A 51 -4.79 8.47 -9.88
N LEU A 52 -5.03 7.40 -10.61
CA LEU A 52 -6.27 7.16 -11.34
C LEU A 52 -7.11 6.13 -10.58
N MET A 53 -8.31 6.50 -10.16
CA MET A 53 -9.23 5.61 -9.44
C MET A 53 -10.39 5.22 -10.34
N SER A 54 -10.74 3.92 -10.34
CA SER A 54 -11.91 3.44 -11.06
C SER A 54 -13.19 3.95 -10.39
N ALA A 55 -14.08 4.54 -11.17
CA ALA A 55 -15.41 4.97 -10.75
C ALA A 55 -16.37 4.83 -11.93
N SER A 56 -17.45 4.05 -11.75
CA SER A 56 -18.51 3.88 -12.75
C SER A 56 -18.01 3.50 -14.15
N GLY A 57 -17.03 2.59 -14.23
CA GLY A 57 -16.48 2.08 -15.49
C GLY A 57 -15.49 3.02 -16.18
N ARG A 58 -15.06 4.11 -15.52
CA ARG A 58 -14.02 5.03 -16.01
C ARG A 58 -12.95 5.23 -14.95
N PHE A 59 -11.79 5.74 -15.37
CA PHE A 59 -10.76 6.18 -14.44
C PHE A 59 -10.84 7.70 -14.23
N ILE A 60 -10.89 8.12 -12.98
CA ILE A 60 -10.91 9.53 -12.58
C ILE A 60 -9.55 9.87 -11.97
N ASP A 61 -8.95 10.97 -12.43
CA ASP A 61 -7.75 11.53 -11.83
C ASP A 61 -8.08 12.14 -10.46
N ARG A 62 -7.46 11.58 -9.41
CA ARG A 62 -7.58 12.02 -8.02
C ARG A 62 -6.25 12.50 -7.44
N SER A 63 -5.26 12.75 -8.29
CA SER A 63 -3.87 13.03 -7.87
C SER A 63 -3.76 14.26 -6.99
N LEU A 64 -4.41 15.35 -7.40
CA LEU A 64 -4.37 16.63 -6.68
C LEU A 64 -5.05 16.52 -5.31
N VAL A 65 -6.24 15.93 -5.27
CA VAL A 65 -7.04 15.85 -4.04
C VAL A 65 -6.49 14.84 -3.03
N SER A 66 -5.75 13.82 -3.48
CA SER A 66 -5.03 12.90 -2.59
C SER A 66 -3.69 13.46 -2.12
N GLY A 67 -3.19 14.53 -2.74
CA GLY A 67 -1.87 15.12 -2.48
C GLY A 67 -0.70 14.29 -3.02
N ILE A 68 -0.96 13.25 -3.81
CA ILE A 68 0.08 12.39 -4.39
C ILE A 68 0.71 12.98 -5.65
N ASP A 69 0.19 14.10 -6.18
CA ASP A 69 0.66 14.84 -7.37
C ASP A 69 2.01 15.54 -7.16
N CYS A 70 2.93 14.86 -6.49
CA CYS A 70 4.24 15.34 -6.15
C CYS A 70 5.10 15.56 -7.41
N PRO A 71 5.93 16.62 -7.44
CA PRO A 71 6.78 16.96 -8.58
C PRO A 71 8.11 16.17 -8.60
N GLU A 72 8.34 15.30 -7.60
CA GLU A 72 9.52 14.44 -7.59
C GLU A 72 9.39 13.32 -8.61
N ASP A 73 10.53 12.88 -9.12
CA ASP A 73 10.68 11.78 -10.03
C ASP A 73 10.38 10.46 -9.32
N GLY A 74 9.09 10.14 -9.18
CA GLY A 74 8.63 8.85 -8.69
C GLY A 74 9.25 7.72 -9.51
N ARG A 75 9.77 6.71 -8.83
CA ARG A 75 10.36 5.52 -9.46
C ARG A 75 9.71 4.24 -9.00
N SER A 76 9.31 4.19 -7.74
CA SER A 76 8.72 3.00 -7.15
C SER A 76 7.66 3.38 -6.14
N PHE A 77 6.70 2.48 -5.94
CA PHE A 77 5.70 2.63 -4.90
C PHE A 77 5.40 1.27 -4.27
N ALA A 78 4.91 1.31 -3.05
CA ALA A 78 4.31 0.16 -2.39
C ALA A 78 3.00 0.59 -1.73
N VAL A 79 1.99 -0.27 -1.83
CA VAL A 79 0.68 -0.10 -1.20
C VAL A 79 0.59 -1.04 0.01
N LEU A 80 0.23 -0.48 1.16
CA LEU A 80 0.27 -1.17 2.45
C LEU A 80 -0.72 -0.57 3.46
N ASP A 81 -0.71 -1.12 4.67
CA ASP A 81 -1.51 -0.72 5.83
C ASP A 81 -0.56 -0.46 6.99
N TYR A 82 0.17 0.67 6.99
CA TYR A 82 1.34 0.75 7.88
C TYR A 82 0.93 0.95 9.35
N ASP A 83 -0.21 1.59 9.60
CA ASP A 83 -0.75 1.87 10.92
C ASP A 83 -1.86 0.89 11.34
N GLN A 84 -2.28 0.01 10.43
CA GLN A 84 -3.27 -1.04 10.65
C GLN A 84 -4.69 -0.52 10.89
N ASP A 85 -5.02 0.65 10.36
CA ASP A 85 -6.38 1.22 10.43
C ASP A 85 -7.33 0.64 9.37
N GLY A 86 -6.81 -0.17 8.44
CA GLY A 86 -7.59 -0.84 7.39
C GLY A 86 -7.74 -0.02 6.11
N TRP A 87 -7.25 1.22 6.06
CA TRP A 87 -7.15 2.02 4.85
C TRP A 87 -5.81 1.77 4.13
N LEU A 88 -5.79 1.91 2.80
CA LEU A 88 -4.57 1.60 2.01
C LEU A 88 -3.74 2.87 1.94
N ASP A 89 -2.53 2.79 2.46
CA ASP A 89 -1.48 3.80 2.40
C ASP A 89 -0.56 3.57 1.22
N ILE A 90 0.18 4.61 0.85
CA ILE A 90 1.16 4.55 -0.25
C ILE A 90 2.52 5.00 0.25
N ALA A 91 3.52 4.13 0.15
CA ALA A 91 4.92 4.51 0.21
C ALA A 91 5.41 4.80 -1.21
N LEU A 92 5.97 5.98 -1.45
CA LEU A 92 6.51 6.42 -2.73
C LEU A 92 8.01 6.66 -2.61
N ALA A 93 8.79 6.00 -3.46
CA ALA A 93 10.23 6.22 -3.58
C ALA A 93 10.56 6.97 -4.88
N SER A 94 11.34 8.03 -4.75
CA SER A 94 11.71 8.95 -5.82
C SER A 94 13.23 9.00 -6.04
N ALA A 95 13.66 9.30 -7.27
CA ALA A 95 15.07 9.44 -7.62
C ALA A 95 15.69 10.74 -7.05
N ASN A 96 14.91 11.80 -6.96
CA ASN A 96 15.29 13.10 -6.40
C ASN A 96 14.64 13.33 -5.03
N ALA A 97 15.10 14.36 -4.32
CA ALA A 97 14.60 14.69 -3.00
C ALA A 97 13.24 15.42 -3.05
N PRO A 98 12.32 15.15 -2.10
CA PRO A 98 12.35 14.07 -1.12
C PRO A 98 12.23 12.67 -1.74
N ARG A 99 13.10 11.76 -1.30
CA ARG A 99 13.26 10.42 -1.90
C ARG A 99 12.29 9.36 -1.39
N LEU A 100 11.70 9.57 -0.23
CA LEU A 100 10.70 8.69 0.34
C LEU A 100 9.57 9.55 0.89
N ARG A 101 8.35 9.28 0.45
CA ARG A 101 7.12 9.82 1.01
C ARG A 101 6.24 8.67 1.45
N LEU A 102 5.53 8.87 2.55
CA LEU A 102 4.49 7.97 3.02
C LEU A 102 3.20 8.78 3.09
N PHE A 103 2.21 8.36 2.31
CA PHE A 103 0.89 8.94 2.24
C PHE A 103 -0.03 8.08 3.08
N ARG A 104 -0.48 8.63 4.20
CA ARG A 104 -1.49 8.02 5.06
C ARG A 104 -2.87 8.30 4.48
N ASN A 105 -3.67 7.26 4.31
CA ASN A 105 -5.05 7.40 3.89
C ASN A 105 -5.94 7.78 5.07
N ARG A 106 -6.63 8.91 4.97
CA ARG A 106 -7.44 9.49 6.06
C ARG A 106 -8.91 9.58 5.71
N MET A 107 -9.40 8.66 4.89
CA MET A 107 -10.82 8.66 4.50
C MET A 107 -11.75 8.44 5.70
N GLU A 108 -11.30 7.70 6.73
CA GLU A 108 -12.03 7.58 8.01
C GLU A 108 -12.30 8.96 8.64
N GLU A 109 -11.29 9.84 8.68
CA GLU A 109 -11.41 11.20 9.23
C GLU A 109 -12.41 12.07 8.44
N LEU A 110 -12.68 11.68 7.17
CA LEU A 110 -13.68 12.31 6.30
C LEU A 110 -15.06 11.63 6.40
N GLY A 111 -15.24 10.72 7.35
CA GLY A 111 -16.51 10.03 7.61
C GLY A 111 -16.78 8.83 6.68
N ALA A 112 -15.78 8.37 5.93
CA ALA A 112 -15.93 7.15 5.14
C ALA A 112 -16.05 5.95 6.09
N GLN A 113 -17.08 5.15 5.89
CA GLN A 113 -17.36 3.97 6.68
C GLN A 113 -17.09 2.71 5.86
N GLY A 114 -16.67 1.65 6.54
CA GLY A 114 -16.42 0.35 5.93
C GLY A 114 -15.76 -0.58 6.92
N GLN A 115 -15.90 -1.88 6.68
CA GLN A 115 -15.19 -2.89 7.43
C GLN A 115 -14.13 -3.52 6.54
N VAL A 116 -13.01 -3.88 7.17
CA VAL A 116 -11.87 -4.44 6.48
C VAL A 116 -11.54 -5.77 7.12
N PHE A 117 -11.51 -6.81 6.28
CA PHE A 117 -11.06 -8.13 6.65
C PHE A 117 -9.73 -8.44 5.97
N ARG A 118 -8.70 -8.69 6.77
CA ARG A 118 -7.33 -8.96 6.33
C ARG A 118 -7.10 -10.47 6.31
N LEU A 119 -6.86 -11.01 5.13
CA LEU A 119 -6.53 -12.41 4.92
C LEU A 119 -5.05 -12.58 4.63
N LYS A 120 -4.37 -13.42 5.41
CA LYS A 120 -3.01 -13.88 5.14
C LYS A 120 -3.05 -15.33 4.71
N LEU A 121 -2.40 -15.62 3.58
CA LEU A 121 -2.24 -16.98 3.09
C LEU A 121 -0.80 -17.43 3.33
N VAL A 122 -0.64 -18.66 3.81
CA VAL A 122 0.66 -19.28 4.08
C VAL A 122 0.67 -20.65 3.43
N GLY A 123 1.48 -20.82 2.39
CA GLY A 123 1.71 -22.13 1.79
C GLY A 123 2.86 -22.87 2.47
N GLY A 124 3.46 -23.82 1.76
CA GLY A 124 4.69 -24.50 2.18
C GLY A 124 4.55 -26.01 2.36
N GLU A 125 3.36 -26.58 2.18
CA GLU A 125 3.19 -28.04 2.11
C GLU A 125 3.35 -28.54 0.68
N LEU A 126 2.56 -27.99 -0.26
CA LEU A 126 2.64 -28.31 -1.69
C LEU A 126 2.84 -27.07 -2.57
N SER A 127 2.29 -25.94 -2.14
CA SER A 127 2.47 -24.62 -2.76
C SER A 127 3.71 -23.91 -2.24
N ASN A 128 4.14 -22.86 -2.95
CA ASN A 128 5.19 -21.97 -2.46
C ASN A 128 4.79 -21.32 -1.11
N ARG A 129 5.79 -21.07 -0.25
CA ARG A 129 5.60 -20.58 1.13
C ARG A 129 4.70 -19.34 1.24
N ASP A 130 4.79 -18.43 0.27
CA ASP A 130 4.07 -17.15 0.31
C ASP A 130 2.71 -17.22 -0.42
N ALA A 131 2.28 -18.43 -0.81
CA ALA A 131 1.04 -18.76 -1.51
C ALA A 131 0.81 -17.95 -2.80
N VAL A 132 1.90 -17.55 -3.47
CA VAL A 132 1.86 -16.74 -4.68
C VAL A 132 1.14 -17.48 -5.80
N GLY A 133 0.16 -16.83 -6.41
CA GLY A 133 -0.74 -17.41 -7.40
C GLY A 133 -2.07 -17.91 -6.85
N ALA A 134 -2.23 -18.00 -5.52
CA ALA A 134 -3.50 -18.39 -4.90
C ALA A 134 -4.63 -17.45 -5.33
N LEU A 135 -5.80 -18.02 -5.63
CA LEU A 135 -7.02 -17.29 -5.95
C LEU A 135 -7.95 -17.34 -4.76
N VAL A 136 -8.44 -16.19 -4.34
CA VAL A 136 -9.41 -16.08 -3.25
C VAL A 136 -10.71 -15.56 -3.83
N LYS A 137 -11.74 -16.41 -3.84
CA LYS A 137 -13.10 -16.01 -4.16
C LYS A 137 -13.84 -15.73 -2.85
N VAL A 138 -14.35 -14.51 -2.76
CA VAL A 138 -15.05 -13.97 -1.62
C VAL A 138 -16.51 -13.80 -2.02
N SER A 139 -17.42 -14.36 -1.23
CA SER A 139 -18.86 -14.17 -1.40
C SER A 139 -19.39 -13.36 -0.23
N THR A 140 -20.11 -12.30 -0.55
CA THR A 140 -20.70 -11.38 0.41
C THR A 140 -22.20 -11.27 0.16
N SER A 141 -22.93 -10.65 1.09
CA SER A 141 -24.36 -10.37 0.90
C SER A 141 -24.68 -9.49 -0.31
N LYS A 142 -23.68 -8.78 -0.87
CA LYS A 142 -23.84 -7.88 -2.03
C LYS A 142 -23.24 -8.43 -3.34
N GLY A 143 -22.52 -9.55 -3.31
CA GLY A 143 -21.99 -10.16 -4.53
C GLY A 143 -20.74 -11.01 -4.32
N HIS A 144 -19.93 -11.12 -5.38
CA HIS A 144 -18.67 -11.87 -5.35
C HIS A 144 -17.49 -10.99 -5.74
N ARG A 145 -16.37 -11.16 -5.04
CA ARG A 145 -15.09 -10.54 -5.35
C ARG A 145 -14.03 -11.62 -5.51
N VAL A 146 -13.06 -11.40 -6.39
CA VAL A 146 -11.95 -12.33 -6.61
C VAL A 146 -10.64 -11.59 -6.45
N TYR A 147 -9.76 -12.14 -5.63
CA TYR A 147 -8.43 -11.62 -5.37
C TYR A 147 -7.40 -12.66 -5.81
N ARG A 148 -6.22 -12.19 -6.21
CA ARG A 148 -5.06 -13.05 -6.45
C ARG A 148 -3.95 -12.64 -5.51
N ARG A 149 -3.32 -13.62 -4.87
CA ARG A 149 -2.07 -13.41 -4.14
C ARG A 149 -0.95 -13.19 -5.16
N SER A 150 -0.53 -11.95 -5.32
CA SER A 150 0.57 -11.55 -6.21
C SER A 150 1.76 -11.02 -5.41
N MET A 151 2.97 -11.17 -5.94
CA MET A 151 4.15 -10.50 -5.40
C MET A 151 4.74 -9.57 -6.45
N GLY A 152 5.36 -8.51 -5.97
CA GLY A 152 5.92 -7.47 -6.82
C GLY A 152 4.82 -6.58 -7.39
N GLU A 153 4.97 -5.29 -7.19
CA GLU A 153 4.19 -4.28 -7.89
C GLU A 153 4.97 -2.98 -7.83
N GLY A 154 5.12 -2.30 -8.97
CA GLY A 154 6.09 -1.21 -9.10
C GLY A 154 7.53 -1.68 -9.32
N LEU A 155 8.44 -0.72 -9.52
CA LEU A 155 9.85 -0.99 -9.79
C LEU A 155 10.59 -1.39 -8.51
N SER A 156 11.07 -2.63 -8.42
CA SER A 156 11.85 -3.11 -7.26
C SER A 156 11.15 -2.93 -5.91
N ALA A 157 9.82 -2.99 -5.90
CA ALA A 157 9.00 -2.89 -4.69
C ALA A 157 8.02 -4.06 -4.56
N GLN A 158 7.49 -4.20 -3.35
CA GLN A 158 6.53 -5.23 -2.99
C GLN A 158 5.41 -4.61 -2.15
N ASN A 159 4.17 -4.79 -2.62
CA ASN A 159 2.97 -4.48 -1.85
C ASN A 159 2.79 -5.45 -0.67
N SER A 160 1.95 -5.07 0.30
CA SER A 160 1.65 -5.93 1.45
C SER A 160 1.24 -7.35 1.04
N SER A 161 1.68 -8.34 1.80
CA SER A 161 1.39 -9.75 1.53
C SER A 161 -0.04 -10.15 1.89
N SER A 162 -0.71 -9.36 2.71
CA SER A 162 -2.10 -9.62 3.12
C SER A 162 -3.08 -9.20 2.04
N ILE A 163 -4.02 -10.08 1.72
CA ILE A 163 -5.18 -9.75 0.90
C ILE A 163 -6.16 -8.98 1.78
N ARG A 164 -6.58 -7.81 1.29
CA ARG A 164 -7.59 -7.01 1.97
C ARG A 164 -8.94 -7.17 1.29
N ILE A 165 -9.94 -7.56 2.07
CA ILE A 165 -11.32 -7.64 1.65
C ILE A 165 -12.05 -6.46 2.28
N THR A 166 -12.47 -5.51 1.45
CA THR A 166 -13.28 -4.38 1.88
C THR A 166 -14.76 -4.74 1.82
N LEU A 167 -15.48 -4.39 2.87
CA LEU A 167 -16.92 -4.56 3.02
C LEU A 167 -17.55 -3.18 3.18
N GLU A 168 -18.59 -2.92 2.41
CA GLU A 168 -19.40 -1.72 2.54
C GLU A 168 -20.24 -1.76 3.83
N GLU A 169 -20.81 -0.63 4.21
CA GLU A 169 -21.78 -0.58 5.31
C GLU A 169 -22.95 -1.55 5.05
N GLY A 170 -23.29 -2.35 6.06
CA GLY A 170 -24.31 -3.40 6.01
C GLY A 170 -23.96 -4.62 5.14
N GLU A 171 -22.75 -4.68 4.56
CA GLU A 171 -22.29 -5.83 3.81
C GLU A 171 -21.66 -6.87 4.73
N ASN A 172 -22.06 -8.13 4.60
CA ASN A 172 -21.54 -9.23 5.40
C ASN A 172 -20.77 -10.21 4.53
N LEU A 173 -19.64 -10.68 5.04
CA LEU A 173 -18.84 -11.73 4.43
C LEU A 173 -19.47 -13.10 4.71
N GLN A 174 -19.84 -13.84 3.67
CA GLN A 174 -20.59 -15.10 3.80
C GLN A 174 -19.72 -16.34 3.57
N ARG A 175 -18.81 -16.27 2.59
CA ARG A 175 -18.01 -17.44 2.20
C ARG A 175 -16.66 -17.02 1.64
N LEU A 176 -15.63 -17.81 1.95
CA LEU A 176 -14.30 -17.67 1.41
C LEU A 176 -13.82 -19.00 0.82
N LEU A 177 -13.46 -18.98 -0.47
CA LEU A 177 -12.84 -20.09 -1.17
C LEU A 177 -11.42 -19.68 -1.54
N VAL A 178 -10.42 -20.40 -1.04
CA VAL A 178 -9.03 -20.29 -1.50
C VAL A 178 -8.74 -21.46 -2.41
N ARG A 179 -8.34 -21.17 -3.65
CA ARG A 179 -7.71 -22.14 -4.54
C ARG A 179 -6.21 -21.93 -4.52
N TRP A 180 -5.49 -22.93 -4.01
CA TRP A 180 -4.05 -22.89 -3.83
C TRP A 180 -3.31 -23.13 -5.15
N PRO A 181 -2.05 -22.66 -5.29
CA PRO A 181 -1.21 -22.94 -6.45
C PRO A 181 -1.03 -24.43 -6.74
N SER A 182 -1.03 -25.29 -5.71
CA SER A 182 -0.99 -26.75 -5.83
C SER A 182 -2.22 -27.35 -6.52
N GLY A 183 -3.32 -26.59 -6.62
CA GLY A 183 -4.63 -27.06 -7.07
C GLY A 183 -5.56 -27.47 -5.93
N GLY A 184 -5.08 -27.53 -4.69
CA GLY A 184 -5.92 -27.74 -3.51
C GLY A 184 -6.92 -26.60 -3.28
N GLU A 185 -7.97 -26.88 -2.52
CA GLU A 185 -8.99 -25.89 -2.17
C GLU A 185 -9.28 -25.88 -0.66
N THR A 186 -9.41 -24.68 -0.10
CA THR A 186 -9.90 -24.46 1.27
C THR A 186 -11.18 -23.65 1.20
N ILE A 187 -12.23 -24.14 1.86
CA ILE A 187 -13.56 -23.50 1.89
C ILE A 187 -13.88 -23.15 3.34
N LEU A 188 -14.34 -21.92 3.55
CA LEU A 188 -14.92 -21.45 4.79
C LEU A 188 -16.31 -20.90 4.53
N ASP A 189 -17.33 -21.59 5.05
CA ASP A 189 -18.74 -21.19 4.95
C ASP A 189 -19.21 -20.35 6.15
N SER A 190 -18.36 -20.21 7.17
CA SER A 190 -18.52 -19.28 8.27
C SER A 190 -17.16 -18.67 8.57
N ILE A 191 -17.09 -17.34 8.55
CA ILE A 191 -15.86 -16.61 8.82
C ILE A 191 -15.87 -16.18 10.28
N PRO A 192 -14.79 -16.47 11.05
CA PRO A 192 -14.71 -16.04 12.44
C PRO A 192 -14.91 -14.53 12.58
N ASP A 193 -15.58 -14.11 13.66
CA ASP A 193 -15.66 -12.71 14.04
C ASP A 193 -14.24 -12.16 14.26
N GLY A 194 -13.87 -11.16 13.46
CA GLY A 194 -12.54 -10.55 13.52
C GLY A 194 -12.16 -9.88 12.21
N SER A 195 -11.19 -8.96 12.28
CA SER A 195 -10.66 -8.25 11.12
C SER A 195 -9.45 -8.95 10.47
N TYR A 196 -9.04 -10.11 10.98
CA TYR A 196 -7.85 -10.82 10.51
C TYR A 196 -8.02 -12.34 10.53
N LEU A 197 -7.53 -13.00 9.48
CA LEU A 197 -7.47 -14.46 9.39
C LEU A 197 -6.19 -14.90 8.68
N GLU A 198 -5.50 -15.89 9.26
CA GLU A 198 -4.41 -16.59 8.61
C GLU A 198 -4.90 -17.98 8.17
N LEU A 199 -4.76 -18.29 6.88
CA LEU A 199 -5.03 -19.62 6.34
C LEU A 199 -3.75 -20.26 5.87
N ARG A 200 -3.63 -21.54 6.20
CA ARG A 200 -2.56 -22.41 5.75
C ARG A 200 -3.13 -23.39 4.73
N GLU A 201 -2.32 -23.70 3.72
CA GLU A 201 -2.59 -24.82 2.84
C GLU A 201 -2.69 -26.12 3.64
#